data_AF-D6WY55-F1
#
_entry.id   AF-D6WY55-F1
#
_cell.length_a   1.000
_cell.length_b   1.000
_cell.length_c   1.000
_cell.angle_alpha   90.00
_cell.angle_beta   90.00
_cell.angle_gamma   90.00
#
_symmetry.space_group_name_H-M   'P 1'
#
loop_
_entity.id
_entity.type
_entity.pdbx_description
1 polymer ?
#
loop_
_entity_poly.entity_id
_entity_poly.type
_entity_poly.pdbx_seq_one_letter_code
_entity_poly.pdbx_strand_id
1 'polypeptide(L)'
;MENGENLHFRQPSNLKGDKQNIALLLCLYTLQGIPLGLSSAIPMILQNRGVSYKQQAEFSFVTWPFSLKLLWAPLVDSIFSTRVGRRKTWLIPTQYLIGAFMLLLSGHVDQWLGGEALAPNIEILTLLFFSLNFLAATQDIAVDGWALTMLKKQNVGHASTCNSVGQTAGFFLSYVVFMALESPSFCNMYLRAEPRDTGIVTLQGFLYFWGWVFILSTTLVAVFKKESEARGGQNEVVVHDRDIQTAYKSLKDILALRPIQTLVLILLTCKIGFSSTDSVMTLKLVEAGVPKERLGLMAIPLIPVQLALPLVIAKYTTGPRPLDIFLKAIPYRLLFGFVAAFLVWVTPVLVPDGSQGLPFLYVVFLVICYALHQVCVYCMFVSIMAFFAKISDSSVGGTYMTLLNTVTNLGGNWPAMLALYFVDPLTWKQCMGGAESLDNTCRNSVEKELCVSKGGKCVTVLDGFYIETVICAVIGFSWLVWGRKKINYVQSLDDYAWKLTKRKR
;
A
#
# COMPACT_ATOMS: atom_id res chain seq x y z
N MET A 1 -11.03 40.92 38.01
CA MET A 1 -10.34 39.65 38.32
C MET A 1 -10.51 38.75 37.12
N GLU A 2 -9.36 38.38 36.54
CA GLU A 2 -9.15 37.89 35.18
C GLU A 2 -9.69 36.48 34.92
N ASN A 3 -10.13 36.24 33.70
CA ASN A 3 -9.89 34.98 33.00
C ASN A 3 -9.78 35.31 31.50
N GLY A 4 -8.55 35.59 31.07
CA GLY A 4 -8.20 35.80 29.67
C GLY A 4 -8.26 34.49 28.89
N GLU A 5 -9.34 34.30 28.16
CA GLU A 5 -9.37 33.31 27.08
C GLU A 5 -8.43 33.78 25.96
N ASN A 6 -7.24 33.18 25.89
CA ASN A 6 -6.37 33.29 24.73
C ASN A 6 -7.08 32.67 23.52
N LEU A 7 -7.87 33.47 22.80
CA LEU A 7 -8.25 33.17 21.42
C LEU A 7 -6.96 33.05 20.59
N HIS A 8 -6.50 31.81 20.38
CA HIS A 8 -5.53 31.51 19.34
C HIS A 8 -6.16 31.86 17.99
N PHE A 9 -5.98 33.10 17.53
CA PHE A 9 -6.11 33.43 16.12
C PHE A 9 -5.19 32.48 15.34
N ARG A 10 -5.77 31.48 14.66
CA ARG A 10 -5.06 30.73 13.63
C ARG A 10 -4.67 31.74 12.57
N GLN A 11 -3.41 32.20 12.60
CA GLN A 11 -2.86 33.01 11.52
C GLN A 11 -3.10 32.25 10.20
N PRO A 12 -3.58 32.93 9.14
CA PRO A 12 -3.81 32.30 7.86
C PRO A 12 -2.50 31.69 7.35
N SER A 13 -2.57 30.46 6.82
CA SER A 13 -1.38 29.71 6.38
C SER A 13 -0.60 30.52 5.33
N ASN A 14 0.55 31.06 5.70
CA ASN A 14 1.44 31.73 4.77
C ASN A 14 2.53 30.75 4.31
N LEU A 15 2.44 30.32 3.04
CA LEU A 15 3.39 29.40 2.42
C LEU A 15 4.75 30.06 2.10
N LYS A 16 4.88 31.38 2.23
CA LYS A 16 6.14 32.10 1.96
C LYS A 16 7.24 31.62 2.93
N GLY A 17 8.29 31.01 2.38
CA GLY A 17 9.39 30.39 3.13
C GLY A 17 9.31 28.86 3.27
N ASP A 18 8.15 28.24 3.06
CA ASP A 18 7.99 26.77 3.11
C ASP A 18 7.90 26.12 1.73
N LYS A 19 7.74 26.90 0.65
CA LYS A 19 7.59 26.37 -0.72
C LYS A 19 8.72 25.39 -1.12
N GLN A 20 9.98 25.73 -0.81
CA GLN A 20 11.12 24.86 -1.11
C GLN A 20 11.12 23.57 -0.26
N ASN A 21 10.71 23.68 1.00
CA ASN A 21 10.59 22.54 1.91
C ASN A 21 9.46 21.61 1.47
N ILE A 22 8.32 22.16 1.06
CA ILE A 22 7.19 21.41 0.50
C ILE A 22 7.61 20.69 -0.79
N ALA A 23 8.30 21.38 -1.71
CA ALA A 23 8.80 20.78 -2.94
C ALA A 23 9.79 19.65 -2.67
N LEU A 24 10.70 19.83 -1.71
CA LEU A 24 11.63 18.80 -1.27
C LEU A 24 10.89 17.59 -0.68
N LEU A 25 9.92 17.81 0.21
CA LEU A 25 9.11 16.74 0.81
C LEU A 25 8.34 15.97 -0.27
N LEU A 26 7.70 16.67 -1.21
CA LEU A 26 7.02 16.03 -2.33
C LEU A 26 7.98 15.15 -3.15
N CYS A 27 9.20 15.62 -3.43
CA CYS A 27 10.22 14.84 -4.12
C CYS A 27 10.62 13.59 -3.32
N LEU A 28 10.92 13.74 -2.03
CA LEU A 28 11.32 12.62 -1.16
C LEU A 28 10.22 11.56 -1.03
N TYR A 29 8.97 11.99 -0.84
CA TYR A 29 7.82 11.09 -0.81
C TYR A 29 7.53 10.44 -2.16
N THR A 30 7.79 11.14 -3.28
CA THR A 30 7.71 10.54 -4.62
C THR A 30 8.73 9.43 -4.78
N LEU A 31 9.99 9.66 -4.36
CA LEU A 31 11.01 8.63 -4.38
C LEU A 31 10.60 7.41 -3.55
N GLN A 32 10.04 7.61 -2.37
CA GLN A 32 9.54 6.53 -1.54
C GLN A 32 8.42 5.71 -2.21
N GLY A 33 7.56 6.35 -2.99
CA GLY A 33 6.51 5.67 -3.76
C GLY A 33 7.05 4.74 -4.85
N ILE A 34 8.28 4.96 -5.33
CA ILE A 34 8.88 4.16 -6.41
C ILE A 34 9.06 2.69 -6.01
N PRO A 35 9.78 2.34 -4.91
CA PRO A 35 9.84 0.97 -4.40
C PRO A 35 8.46 0.33 -4.19
N LEU A 36 7.50 1.08 -3.63
CA LEU A 36 6.15 0.58 -3.32
C LEU A 36 5.36 0.17 -4.58
N GLY A 37 5.35 1.03 -5.60
CA GLY A 37 4.67 0.71 -6.86
C GLY A 37 5.39 -0.39 -7.64
N LEU A 38 6.73 -0.46 -7.58
CA LEU A 38 7.49 -1.54 -8.20
C LEU A 38 7.14 -2.89 -7.56
N SER A 39 7.04 -2.96 -6.23
CA SER A 39 6.56 -4.14 -5.50
C SER A 39 5.14 -4.56 -5.89
N SER A 40 4.31 -3.65 -6.43
CA SER A 40 2.97 -3.97 -6.93
C SER A 40 2.96 -4.38 -8.41
N ALA A 41 3.98 -3.97 -9.18
CA ALA A 41 4.16 -4.38 -10.58
C ALA A 41 4.64 -5.83 -10.70
N ILE A 42 5.55 -6.27 -9.82
CA ILE A 42 6.14 -7.61 -9.87
C ILE A 42 5.09 -8.73 -9.85
N PRO A 43 4.09 -8.77 -8.94
CA PRO A 43 3.05 -9.80 -8.94
C PRO A 43 2.31 -9.90 -10.28
N MET A 44 2.04 -8.77 -10.93
CA MET A 44 1.37 -8.73 -12.24
C MET A 44 2.26 -9.30 -13.35
N ILE A 45 3.58 -9.06 -13.28
CA ILE A 45 4.55 -9.64 -14.22
C ILE A 45 4.69 -11.15 -13.99
N LEU A 46 4.74 -11.59 -12.73
CA LEU A 46 4.83 -12.99 -12.33
C LEU A 46 3.58 -13.79 -12.72
N GLN A 47 2.40 -13.16 -12.71
CA GLN A 47 1.14 -13.81 -13.07
C GLN A 47 1.18 -14.37 -14.51
N ASN A 48 1.73 -13.61 -15.45
CA ASN A 48 1.88 -14.07 -16.85
C ASN A 48 2.91 -15.19 -17.01
N ARG A 49 3.78 -15.41 -16.02
CA ARG A 49 4.79 -16.47 -16.02
C ARG A 49 4.29 -17.75 -15.35
N GLY A 50 2.99 -17.84 -15.08
CA GLY A 50 2.35 -19.04 -14.52
C GLY A 50 2.71 -19.32 -13.06
N VAL A 51 3.12 -18.30 -12.31
CA VAL A 51 3.45 -18.42 -10.88
C VAL A 51 2.19 -18.73 -10.07
N SER A 52 2.30 -19.63 -9.09
CA SER A 52 1.17 -20.02 -8.24
C SER A 52 0.73 -18.90 -7.29
N TYR A 53 -0.53 -18.94 -6.83
CA TYR A 53 -1.03 -17.96 -5.85
C TYR A 53 -0.32 -18.10 -4.50
N LYS A 54 0.11 -19.32 -4.14
CA LYS A 54 1.00 -19.54 -2.99
C LYS A 54 2.31 -18.75 -3.11
N GLN A 55 2.95 -18.77 -4.28
CA GLN A 55 4.17 -17.98 -4.53
C GLN A 55 3.89 -16.48 -4.55
N GLN A 56 2.72 -16.04 -5.04
CA GLN A 56 2.29 -14.64 -4.91
C GLN A 56 2.13 -14.23 -3.42
N ALA A 57 1.62 -15.15 -2.59
CA ALA A 57 1.53 -14.94 -1.14
C ALA A 57 2.92 -14.82 -0.49
N GLU A 58 3.89 -15.64 -0.90
CA GLU A 58 5.29 -15.54 -0.47
C GLU A 58 5.87 -14.17 -0.86
N PHE A 59 5.66 -13.73 -2.10
CA PHE A 59 6.15 -12.41 -2.53
C PHE A 59 5.46 -11.24 -1.79
N SER A 60 4.21 -11.39 -1.34
CA SER A 60 3.49 -10.34 -0.61
C SER A 60 4.19 -9.88 0.69
N PHE A 61 5.08 -10.71 1.26
CA PHE A 61 5.90 -10.38 2.42
C PHE A 61 6.77 -9.14 2.20
N VAL A 62 7.10 -8.81 0.96
CA VAL A 62 7.85 -7.61 0.56
C VAL A 62 7.27 -6.32 1.16
N THR A 63 5.95 -6.25 1.38
CA THR A 63 5.27 -5.06 1.92
C THR A 63 5.27 -4.98 3.45
N TRP A 64 5.65 -6.05 4.15
CA TRP A 64 5.62 -6.13 5.61
C TRP A 64 6.52 -5.13 6.34
N PRO A 65 7.67 -4.68 5.80
CA PRO A 65 8.46 -3.64 6.46
C PRO A 65 7.64 -2.38 6.79
N PHE A 66 6.73 -1.95 5.91
CA PHE A 66 5.83 -0.81 6.18
C PHE A 66 4.78 -1.09 7.28
N SER A 67 4.52 -2.37 7.55
CA SER A 67 3.65 -2.88 8.62
C SER A 67 4.39 -3.18 9.92
N LEU A 68 5.72 -3.11 9.91
CA LEU A 68 6.59 -3.39 11.07
C LEU A 68 7.48 -2.20 11.44
N LYS A 69 7.49 -1.12 10.65
CA LYS A 69 8.39 0.04 10.82
C LYS A 69 8.38 0.65 12.22
N LEU A 70 7.27 0.56 12.93
CA LEU A 70 7.16 0.97 14.33
C LEU A 70 8.20 0.31 15.24
N LEU A 71 8.62 -0.92 14.95
CA LEU A 71 9.56 -1.68 15.76
C LEU A 71 10.95 -1.02 15.81
N TRP A 72 11.38 -0.35 14.73
CA TRP A 72 12.68 0.33 14.67
C TRP A 72 12.58 1.85 14.54
N ALA A 73 11.37 2.42 14.41
CA ALA A 73 11.19 3.87 14.37
C ALA A 73 11.82 4.61 15.57
N PRO A 74 11.70 4.13 16.82
CA PRO A 74 12.40 4.73 17.97
C PRO A 74 13.93 4.77 17.82
N LEU A 75 14.53 3.76 17.18
CA LEU A 75 15.97 3.70 16.95
C LEU A 75 16.40 4.78 15.95
N VAL A 76 15.65 4.91 14.85
CA VAL A 76 15.85 5.95 13.82
C VAL A 76 15.73 7.35 14.43
N ASP A 77 14.81 7.53 15.38
CA ASP A 77 14.63 8.79 16.05
C ASP A 77 15.74 9.12 17.06
N SER A 78 16.38 8.13 17.69
CA SER A 78 17.26 8.36 18.84
C SER A 78 18.75 8.29 18.51
N ILE A 79 19.14 7.48 17.51
CA ILE A 79 20.53 7.30 17.10
C ILE A 79 20.82 8.30 16.00
N PHE A 80 21.65 9.31 16.25
CA PHE A 80 22.04 10.25 15.20
C PHE A 80 23.41 10.88 15.43
N SER A 81 24.00 11.42 14.36
CA SER A 81 25.21 12.22 14.43
C SER A 81 24.88 13.71 14.50
N THR A 82 25.40 14.40 15.52
CA THR A 82 25.24 15.86 15.67
C THR A 82 25.87 16.64 14.53
N ARG A 83 26.92 16.11 13.89
CA ARG A 83 27.61 16.78 12.77
C ARG A 83 26.78 16.83 11.49
N VAL A 84 26.00 15.77 11.22
CA VAL A 84 25.23 15.62 9.98
C VAL A 84 23.80 16.14 10.15
N GLY A 85 23.27 16.06 11.37
CA GLY A 85 21.88 16.35 11.70
C GLY A 85 21.08 15.07 11.94
N ARG A 86 20.04 15.18 12.77
CA ARG A 86 19.23 14.05 13.24
C ARG A 86 18.57 13.29 12.09
N ARG A 87 17.94 14.01 11.17
CA ARG A 87 17.18 13.43 10.06
C ARG A 87 18.08 12.99 8.91
N LYS A 88 19.09 13.80 8.60
CA LYS A 88 20.07 13.48 7.55
C LYS A 88 20.90 12.24 7.86
N THR A 89 21.14 11.93 9.15
CA THR A 89 21.89 10.74 9.58
C THR A 89 21.28 9.44 9.04
N TRP A 90 19.95 9.35 8.96
CA TRP A 90 19.27 8.15 8.44
C TRP A 90 18.85 8.30 6.99
N LEU A 91 18.40 9.48 6.58
CA LEU A 91 17.94 9.71 5.21
C LEU A 91 19.03 9.44 4.17
N ILE A 92 20.24 9.98 4.38
CA ILE A 92 21.30 9.90 3.37
C ILE A 92 21.78 8.47 3.15
N PRO A 93 22.17 7.70 4.19
CA PRO A 93 22.64 6.33 3.97
C PRO A 93 21.55 5.43 3.40
N THR A 94 20.31 5.53 3.89
CA THR A 94 19.21 4.68 3.39
C THR A 94 18.90 4.95 1.93
N GLN A 95 18.86 6.21 1.51
CA GLN A 95 18.53 6.58 0.13
C GLN A 95 19.67 6.24 -0.84
N TYR A 96 20.95 6.34 -0.42
CA TYR A 96 22.07 5.78 -1.18
C TYR A 96 22.01 4.25 -1.28
N LEU A 97 21.69 3.56 -0.18
CA LEU A 97 21.53 2.11 -0.19
C LEU A 97 20.39 1.68 -1.12
N ILE A 98 19.25 2.39 -1.13
CA ILE A 98 18.16 2.13 -2.09
C ILE A 98 18.66 2.28 -3.53
N GLY A 99 19.36 3.38 -3.84
CA GLY A 99 19.89 3.63 -5.17
C GLY A 99 20.90 2.57 -5.62
N ALA A 100 21.88 2.26 -4.76
CA ALA A 100 22.87 1.21 -5.00
C ALA A 100 22.21 -0.16 -5.17
N PHE A 101 21.23 -0.48 -4.33
CA PHE A 101 20.49 -1.73 -4.41
C PHE A 101 19.70 -1.85 -5.72
N MET A 102 19.01 -0.79 -6.15
CA MET A 102 18.34 -0.76 -7.45
C MET A 102 19.32 -0.95 -8.62
N LEU A 103 20.51 -0.34 -8.58
CA LEU A 103 21.55 -0.56 -9.59
C LEU A 103 22.03 -2.02 -9.59
N LEU A 104 22.25 -2.62 -8.42
CA LEU A 104 22.64 -4.04 -8.32
C LEU A 104 21.56 -4.97 -8.87
N LEU A 105 20.29 -4.70 -8.54
CA LEU A 105 19.14 -5.44 -9.07
C LEU A 105 19.07 -5.32 -10.59
N SER A 106 19.31 -4.12 -11.14
CA SER A 106 19.24 -3.91 -12.59
C SER A 106 20.17 -4.86 -13.37
N GLY A 107 21.31 -5.27 -12.81
CA GLY A 107 22.23 -6.19 -13.48
C GLY A 107 21.77 -7.65 -13.55
N HIS A 108 20.81 -8.06 -12.70
CA HIS A 108 20.52 -9.47 -12.45
C HIS A 108 19.01 -9.81 -12.42
N VAL A 109 18.13 -8.81 -12.44
CA VAL A 109 16.68 -9.00 -12.22
C VAL A 109 16.04 -9.95 -13.23
N ASP A 110 16.50 -9.93 -14.48
CA ASP A 110 15.97 -10.79 -15.54
C ASP A 110 16.30 -12.27 -15.29
N GLN A 111 17.42 -12.57 -14.63
CA GLN A 111 17.79 -13.93 -14.25
C GLN A 111 16.83 -14.47 -13.17
N TRP A 112 16.47 -13.65 -12.19
CA TRP A 112 15.61 -14.08 -11.08
C TRP A 112 14.12 -14.11 -11.42
N LEU A 113 13.68 -13.26 -12.33
CA LEU A 113 12.31 -13.33 -12.86
C LEU A 113 12.10 -14.54 -13.78
N GLY A 114 13.17 -15.22 -14.19
CA GLY A 114 13.11 -16.42 -15.03
C GLY A 114 12.95 -16.09 -16.51
N GLY A 115 13.71 -16.74 -17.39
CA GLY A 115 13.51 -16.63 -18.85
C GLY A 115 12.43 -17.60 -19.36
N GLU A 116 12.29 -17.72 -20.68
CA GLU A 116 11.39 -18.72 -21.31
C GLU A 116 11.69 -20.17 -20.87
N ALA A 117 12.91 -20.46 -20.42
CA ALA A 117 13.37 -21.78 -20.00
C ALA A 117 13.67 -21.93 -18.49
N LEU A 118 13.61 -20.86 -17.69
CA LEU A 118 13.95 -20.89 -16.26
C LEU A 118 12.78 -20.37 -15.43
N ALA A 119 12.36 -21.14 -14.43
CA ALA A 119 11.33 -20.71 -13.50
C ALA A 119 11.81 -19.52 -12.64
N PRO A 120 10.92 -18.56 -12.31
CA PRO A 120 11.26 -17.45 -11.42
C PRO A 120 11.65 -17.95 -10.02
N ASN A 121 12.72 -17.38 -9.46
CA ASN A 121 13.11 -17.63 -8.07
C ASN A 121 12.41 -16.63 -7.14
N ILE A 122 11.22 -17.01 -6.70
CA ILE A 122 10.34 -16.17 -5.88
C ILE A 122 10.96 -15.88 -4.51
N GLU A 123 11.70 -16.81 -3.92
CA GLU A 123 12.34 -16.63 -2.61
C GLU A 123 13.40 -15.52 -2.66
N ILE A 124 14.31 -15.58 -3.62
CA ILE A 124 15.34 -14.55 -3.81
C ILE A 124 14.68 -13.20 -4.13
N LEU A 125 13.69 -13.19 -5.02
CA LEU A 125 12.97 -11.97 -5.38
C LEU A 125 12.29 -11.34 -4.16
N THR A 126 11.67 -12.16 -3.31
CA THR A 126 11.04 -11.74 -2.05
C THR A 126 12.08 -11.15 -1.11
N LEU A 127 13.22 -11.82 -0.88
CA LEU A 127 14.28 -11.33 0.00
C LEU A 127 14.85 -9.98 -0.47
N LEU A 128 15.07 -9.85 -1.78
CA LEU A 128 15.63 -8.64 -2.39
C LEU A 128 14.66 -7.47 -2.26
N PHE A 129 13.41 -7.66 -2.68
CA PHE A 129 12.40 -6.60 -2.60
C PHE A 129 11.99 -6.29 -1.15
N PHE A 130 12.04 -7.27 -0.24
CA PHE A 130 11.86 -7.04 1.20
C PHE A 130 12.95 -6.12 1.73
N SER A 131 14.21 -6.36 1.36
CA SER A 131 15.35 -5.51 1.74
C SER A 131 15.20 -4.09 1.20
N LEU A 132 14.79 -3.96 -0.07
CA LEU A 132 14.48 -2.66 -0.70
C LEU A 132 13.37 -1.91 0.06
N ASN A 133 12.27 -2.60 0.40
CA ASN A 133 11.15 -2.00 1.13
C ASN A 133 11.49 -1.70 2.60
N PHE A 134 12.38 -2.47 3.22
CA PHE A 134 12.90 -2.18 4.55
C PHE A 134 13.70 -0.88 4.59
N LEU A 135 14.54 -0.65 3.58
CA LEU A 135 15.24 0.63 3.41
C LEU A 135 14.25 1.77 3.15
N ALA A 136 13.25 1.57 2.28
CA ALA A 136 12.22 2.57 1.98
C ALA A 136 11.36 2.91 3.22
N ALA A 137 11.00 1.93 4.04
CA ALA A 137 10.27 2.15 5.29
C ALA A 137 11.12 2.89 6.34
N THR A 138 12.44 2.67 6.34
CA THR A 138 13.37 3.43 7.19
C THR A 138 13.52 4.88 6.71
N GLN A 139 13.57 5.09 5.40
CA GLN A 139 13.54 6.42 4.78
C GLN A 139 12.26 7.17 5.16
N ASP A 140 11.10 6.51 5.08
CA ASP A 140 9.79 7.07 5.43
C ASP A 140 9.75 7.60 6.87
N ILE A 141 10.26 6.83 7.84
CA ILE A 141 10.38 7.29 9.24
C ILE A 141 11.22 8.57 9.33
N ALA A 142 12.36 8.63 8.64
CA ALA A 142 13.25 9.78 8.66
C ALA A 142 12.61 11.01 8.00
N VAL A 143 11.93 10.85 6.87
CA VAL A 143 11.26 11.93 6.13
C VAL A 143 10.04 12.44 6.89
N ASP A 144 9.21 11.57 7.44
CA ASP A 144 8.06 11.95 8.28
C ASP A 144 8.52 12.75 9.50
N GLY A 145 9.58 12.30 10.17
CA GLY A 145 10.19 13.02 11.28
C GLY A 145 10.80 14.37 10.86
N TRP A 146 11.28 14.49 9.62
CA TRP A 146 11.85 15.73 9.09
C TRP A 146 10.77 16.72 8.66
N ALA A 147 9.63 16.25 8.13
CA ALA A 147 8.54 17.12 7.71
C ALA A 147 7.99 17.97 8.87
N LEU A 148 7.94 17.40 10.08
CA LEU A 148 7.49 18.09 11.29
C LEU A 148 8.43 19.22 11.74
N THR A 149 9.74 19.10 11.47
CA THR A 149 10.74 20.10 11.87
C THR A 149 11.10 21.06 10.73
N MET A 150 10.86 20.67 9.48
CA MET A 150 11.19 21.47 8.30
C MET A 150 10.11 22.51 7.96
N LEU A 151 8.85 22.22 8.25
CA LEU A 151 7.73 23.13 7.99
C LEU A 151 7.47 24.06 9.18
N LYS A 152 7.02 25.29 8.91
CA LYS A 152 6.53 26.18 9.98
C LYS A 152 5.35 25.53 10.70
N LYS A 153 5.22 25.78 12.02
CA LYS A 153 4.13 25.24 12.87
C LYS A 153 2.72 25.36 12.26
N GLN A 154 2.46 26.46 11.55
CA GLN A 154 1.18 26.73 10.89
C GLN A 154 0.92 25.84 9.65
N ASN A 155 1.99 25.38 9.01
CA ASN A 155 1.99 24.63 7.76
C ASN A 155 2.29 23.13 7.97
N VAL A 156 2.56 22.68 9.20
CA VAL A 156 2.83 21.26 9.52
C VAL A 156 1.69 20.34 9.06
N GLY A 157 0.45 20.84 9.01
CA GLY A 157 -0.70 20.10 8.46
C GLY A 157 -0.48 19.63 7.01
N HIS A 158 0.27 20.38 6.20
CA HIS A 158 0.61 20.02 4.83
C HIS A 158 1.59 18.84 4.71
N ALA A 159 2.30 18.46 5.78
CA ALA A 159 3.20 17.31 5.78
C ALA A 159 2.46 16.02 5.37
N SER A 160 1.28 15.80 5.96
CA SER A 160 0.42 14.65 5.64
C SER A 160 -0.03 14.65 4.18
N THR A 161 -0.37 15.83 3.65
CA THR A 161 -0.74 15.98 2.23
C THR A 161 0.44 15.69 1.31
N CYS A 162 1.63 16.19 1.62
CA CYS A 162 2.85 15.89 0.86
C CYS A 162 3.17 14.40 0.86
N ASN A 163 3.02 13.74 2.01
CA ASN A 163 3.21 12.29 2.15
C ASN A 163 2.25 11.53 1.22
N SER A 164 0.95 11.76 1.36
CA SER A 164 -0.07 11.04 0.58
C SER A 164 0.06 11.30 -0.92
N VAL A 165 0.20 12.55 -1.34
CA VAL A 165 0.31 12.92 -2.77
C VAL A 165 1.62 12.43 -3.37
N GLY A 166 2.75 12.63 -2.67
CA GLY A 166 4.07 12.22 -3.14
C GLY A 166 4.17 10.71 -3.30
N GLN A 167 3.83 9.94 -2.27
CA GLN A 167 3.87 8.46 -2.35
C GLN A 167 2.95 7.92 -3.44
N THR A 168 1.75 8.48 -3.60
CA THR A 168 0.83 8.09 -4.67
C THR A 168 1.41 8.39 -6.06
N ALA A 169 2.06 9.54 -6.24
CA ALA A 169 2.72 9.88 -7.50
C ALA A 169 3.86 8.91 -7.83
N GLY A 170 4.70 8.59 -6.84
CA GLY A 170 5.76 7.59 -7.00
C GLY A 170 5.20 6.21 -7.35
N PHE A 171 4.21 5.74 -6.58
CA PHE A 171 3.53 4.48 -6.83
C PHE A 171 2.96 4.40 -8.25
N PHE A 172 2.29 5.47 -8.70
CA PHE A 172 1.73 5.55 -10.04
C PHE A 172 2.80 5.47 -11.13
N LEU A 173 3.93 6.16 -10.96
CA LEU A 173 5.06 6.12 -11.88
C LEU A 173 5.69 4.71 -11.98
N SER A 174 5.87 4.03 -10.86
CA SER A 174 6.53 2.72 -10.82
C SER A 174 5.61 1.52 -11.00
N TYR A 175 4.30 1.71 -10.89
CA TYR A 175 3.31 0.70 -11.21
C TYR A 175 2.67 0.94 -12.58
N VAL A 176 1.83 1.95 -12.71
CA VAL A 176 0.98 2.14 -13.91
C VAL A 176 1.81 2.53 -15.13
N VAL A 177 2.64 3.57 -14.99
CA VAL A 177 3.45 4.06 -16.11
C VAL A 177 4.48 3.01 -16.52
N PHE A 178 5.15 2.39 -15.54
CA PHE A 178 6.08 1.30 -15.80
C PHE A 178 5.42 0.13 -16.54
N MET A 179 4.28 -0.38 -16.05
CA MET A 179 3.57 -1.51 -16.68
C MET A 179 3.11 -1.21 -18.12
N ALA A 180 2.71 0.04 -18.38
CA ALA A 180 2.37 0.48 -19.73
C ALA A 180 3.61 0.51 -20.65
N LEU A 181 4.73 1.04 -20.17
CA LEU A 181 5.97 1.15 -20.95
C LEU A 181 6.74 -0.18 -21.12
N GLU A 182 6.54 -1.13 -20.21
CA GLU A 182 7.11 -2.48 -20.29
C GLU A 182 6.33 -3.38 -21.26
N SER A 183 5.05 -3.11 -21.47
CA SER A 183 4.18 -3.88 -22.35
C SER A 183 4.47 -3.60 -23.84
N PRO A 184 4.88 -4.63 -24.63
CA PRO A 184 5.08 -4.48 -26.07
C PRO A 184 3.77 -4.13 -26.80
N SER A 185 2.65 -4.77 -26.43
CA SER A 185 1.32 -4.51 -26.98
C SER A 185 0.91 -3.05 -26.80
N PHE A 186 1.11 -2.48 -25.60
CA PHE A 186 0.83 -1.07 -25.36
C PHE A 186 1.71 -0.16 -26.21
N CYS A 187 3.02 -0.38 -26.19
CA CYS A 187 3.97 0.45 -26.93
C CYS A 187 3.72 0.42 -28.44
N ASN A 188 3.45 -0.77 -29.00
CA ASN A 188 3.20 -0.94 -30.44
C ASN A 188 1.90 -0.27 -30.89
N MET A 189 0.89 -0.22 -30.02
CA MET A 189 -0.41 0.35 -30.38
C MET A 189 -0.51 1.86 -30.13
N TYR A 190 0.20 2.41 -29.13
CA TYR A 190 0.08 3.83 -28.76
C TYR A 190 1.33 4.68 -28.96
N LEU A 191 2.54 4.10 -28.94
CA LEU A 191 3.79 4.87 -28.86
C LEU A 191 4.74 4.66 -30.04
N ARG A 192 4.67 3.53 -30.74
CA ARG A 192 5.58 3.18 -31.84
C ARG A 192 4.89 3.25 -33.19
N ALA A 193 5.67 3.64 -34.20
CA ALA A 193 5.28 3.52 -35.61
C ALA A 193 5.54 2.09 -36.14
N GLU A 194 6.60 1.43 -35.67
CA GLU A 194 6.97 0.06 -36.07
C GLU A 194 6.83 -0.92 -34.88
N PRO A 195 6.10 -2.03 -35.04
CA PRO A 195 5.93 -3.04 -33.98
C PRO A 195 7.25 -3.72 -33.59
N ARG A 196 7.47 -3.93 -32.29
CA ARG A 196 8.57 -4.76 -31.75
C ARG A 196 8.09 -5.60 -30.57
N ASP A 197 8.80 -6.69 -30.28
CA ASP A 197 8.40 -7.68 -29.27
C ASP A 197 8.76 -7.28 -27.82
N THR A 198 9.47 -6.18 -27.63
CA THR A 198 9.89 -5.70 -26.30
C THR A 198 9.20 -4.38 -25.94
N GLY A 199 9.01 -4.10 -24.65
CA GLY A 199 8.59 -2.77 -24.18
C GLY A 199 9.61 -1.67 -24.51
N ILE A 200 9.23 -0.40 -24.37
CA ILE A 200 10.18 0.72 -24.46
C ILE A 200 11.09 0.75 -23.22
N VAL A 201 10.53 0.37 -22.07
CA VAL A 201 11.24 0.34 -20.79
C VAL A 201 11.23 -1.08 -20.25
N THR A 202 12.41 -1.68 -20.09
CA THR A 202 12.56 -2.97 -19.39
C THR A 202 12.62 -2.75 -17.88
N LEU A 203 12.34 -3.78 -17.08
CA LEU A 203 12.51 -3.68 -15.62
C LEU A 203 13.96 -3.35 -15.24
N GLN A 204 14.93 -3.96 -15.91
CA GLN A 204 16.34 -3.63 -15.79
C GLN A 204 16.60 -2.14 -16.04
N GLY A 205 16.11 -1.61 -17.17
CA GLY A 205 16.29 -0.19 -17.51
C GLY A 205 15.62 0.75 -16.50
N PHE A 206 14.43 0.38 -16.01
CA PHE A 206 13.71 1.13 -15.00
C PHE A 206 14.46 1.20 -13.67
N LEU A 207 14.96 0.05 -13.18
CA LEU A 207 15.77 -0.04 -11.97
C LEU A 207 17.09 0.74 -12.10
N TYR A 208 17.75 0.64 -13.25
CA TYR A 208 18.99 1.37 -13.53
C TYR A 208 18.77 2.89 -13.46
N PHE A 209 17.73 3.39 -14.15
CA PHE A 209 17.38 4.81 -14.16
C PHE A 209 17.07 5.32 -12.74
N TRP A 210 16.16 4.66 -12.03
CA TRP A 210 15.78 5.10 -10.69
C TRP A 210 16.92 4.95 -9.67
N GLY A 211 17.78 3.94 -9.81
CA GLY A 211 18.99 3.80 -8.99
C GLY A 211 19.86 5.06 -9.04
N TRP A 212 20.12 5.58 -10.25
CA TRP A 212 20.83 6.84 -10.42
C TRP A 212 20.07 8.06 -9.91
N VAL A 213 18.75 8.14 -10.14
CA VAL A 213 17.92 9.23 -9.62
C VAL A 213 17.98 9.28 -8.08
N PHE A 214 17.94 8.13 -7.41
CA PHE A 214 18.11 8.04 -5.96
C PHE A 214 19.49 8.55 -5.52
N ILE A 215 20.58 8.12 -6.17
CA ILE A 215 21.94 8.57 -5.84
C ILE A 215 22.09 10.09 -6.06
N LEU A 216 21.65 10.60 -7.20
CA LEU A 216 21.76 12.02 -7.56
C LEU A 216 20.92 12.88 -6.61
N SER A 217 19.65 12.54 -6.41
CA SER A 217 18.76 13.29 -5.49
C SER A 217 19.29 13.28 -4.05
N THR A 218 19.79 12.15 -3.56
CA THR A 218 20.40 12.04 -2.23
C THR A 218 21.62 12.94 -2.12
N THR A 219 22.48 12.97 -3.15
CA THR A 219 23.68 13.83 -3.18
C THR A 219 23.29 15.31 -3.14
N LEU A 220 22.27 15.71 -3.90
CA LEU A 220 21.76 17.07 -3.88
C LEU A 220 21.24 17.45 -2.49
N VAL A 221 20.48 16.56 -1.83
CA VAL A 221 19.99 16.80 -0.46
C VAL A 221 21.13 16.85 0.54
N ALA A 222 22.13 15.97 0.41
CA ALA A 222 23.29 15.92 1.28
C ALA A 222 24.09 17.23 1.24
N VAL A 223 24.31 17.78 0.05
CA VAL A 223 25.13 18.99 -0.18
C VAL A 223 24.34 20.28 0.09
N PHE A 224 23.15 20.43 -0.49
CA PHE A 224 22.45 21.72 -0.50
C PHE A 224 21.52 21.93 0.69
N LYS A 225 20.97 20.86 1.29
CA LYS A 225 20.04 20.99 2.42
C LYS A 225 20.79 20.82 3.74
N LYS A 226 20.99 21.93 4.45
CA LYS A 226 21.47 21.91 5.84
C LYS A 226 20.29 21.69 6.79
N GLU A 227 20.48 20.83 7.77
CA GLU A 227 19.55 20.67 8.89
C GLU A 227 19.85 21.80 9.89
N SER A 228 18.90 22.70 10.13
CA SER A 228 19.07 23.71 11.20
C SER A 228 18.89 23.02 12.53
N GLU A 229 19.85 23.21 13.44
CA GLU A 229 19.65 22.87 14.85
C GLU A 229 18.43 23.64 15.36
N ALA A 230 17.60 23.00 16.17
CA ALA A 230 16.49 23.63 16.84
C ALA A 230 17.03 24.78 17.72
N ARG A 231 17.06 26.00 17.18
CA ARG A 231 17.29 27.20 17.99
C ARG A 231 16.14 27.31 18.96
N GLY A 232 16.38 26.95 20.21
CA GLY A 232 15.44 27.11 21.31
C GLY A 232 14.94 28.54 21.39
N GLY A 233 13.76 28.78 20.83
CA GLY A 233 12.95 29.94 21.16
C GLY A 233 12.32 29.71 22.54
N GLN A 234 12.28 30.73 23.38
CA GLN A 234 11.91 30.70 24.81
C GLN A 234 10.51 30.18 25.16
N ASN A 235 9.73 29.64 24.22
CA ASN A 235 8.43 29.00 24.44
C ASN A 235 8.25 27.69 23.63
N GLU A 236 9.35 27.10 23.15
CA GLU A 236 9.27 25.82 22.44
C GLU A 236 9.26 24.66 23.43
N VAL A 237 8.25 23.79 23.29
CA VAL A 237 8.26 22.45 23.86
C VAL A 237 9.54 21.79 23.38
N VAL A 238 10.56 21.80 24.25
CA VAL A 238 11.80 21.07 24.06
C VAL A 238 11.39 19.63 23.84
N VAL A 239 11.50 19.15 22.60
CA VAL A 239 11.49 17.71 22.33
C VAL A 239 12.78 17.22 22.95
N HIS A 240 12.75 16.97 24.27
CA HIS A 240 13.85 16.35 24.99
C HIS A 240 14.35 15.18 24.15
N ASP A 241 15.68 15.09 24.02
CA ASP A 241 16.37 13.91 23.52
C ASP A 241 15.67 12.69 24.12
N ARG A 242 14.80 12.04 23.33
CA ARG A 242 14.07 10.89 23.81
C ARG A 242 15.09 9.78 23.80
N ASP A 243 15.60 9.47 24.99
CA ASP A 243 16.28 8.20 25.24
C ASP A 243 15.44 7.07 24.60
N ILE A 244 16.11 6.12 23.94
CA ILE A 244 15.49 5.00 23.23
C ILE A 244 14.49 4.30 24.17
N GLN A 245 14.87 4.15 25.44
CA GLN A 245 14.00 3.54 26.45
C GLN A 245 12.73 4.34 26.67
N THR A 246 12.81 5.67 26.68
CA THR A 246 11.64 6.57 26.85
C THR A 246 10.71 6.50 25.64
N ALA A 247 11.27 6.37 24.43
CA ALA A 247 10.48 6.21 23.20
C ALA A 247 9.71 4.88 23.17
N TYR A 248 10.37 3.75 23.49
CA TYR A 248 9.70 2.45 23.60
C TYR A 248 8.71 2.40 24.77
N LYS A 249 9.04 3.04 25.91
CA LYS A 249 8.12 3.16 27.05
C LYS A 249 6.86 3.92 26.67
N SER A 250 6.99 5.04 25.96
CA SER A 250 5.84 5.80 25.45
C SER A 250 4.96 4.95 24.53
N LEU A 251 5.57 4.16 23.64
CA LEU A 251 4.82 3.25 22.77
C LEU A 251 4.06 2.17 23.58
N LYS A 252 4.73 1.58 24.58
CA LYS A 252 4.13 0.60 25.49
C LYS A 252 2.95 1.21 26.26
N ASP A 253 3.09 2.44 26.73
CA ASP A 253 2.05 3.15 27.48
C ASP A 253 0.84 3.46 26.59
N ILE A 254 1.04 3.82 25.31
CA ILE A 254 -0.06 4.01 24.34
C ILE A 254 -0.80 2.68 24.11
N LEU A 255 -0.06 1.58 23.90
CA LEU A 255 -0.64 0.24 23.72
C LEU A 255 -1.36 -0.30 24.96
N ALA A 256 -1.04 0.22 26.15
CA ALA A 256 -1.73 -0.12 27.39
C ALA A 256 -3.10 0.56 27.52
N LEU A 257 -3.41 1.58 26.71
CA LEU A 257 -4.72 2.22 26.70
C LEU A 257 -5.79 1.26 26.15
N ARG A 258 -6.81 0.94 26.96
CA ARG A 258 -7.93 0.05 26.56
C ARG A 258 -8.64 0.49 25.25
N PRO A 259 -8.90 1.79 25.00
CA PRO A 259 -9.47 2.24 23.73
C PRO A 259 -8.55 1.93 22.54
N ILE A 260 -7.24 2.06 22.70
CA ILE A 260 -6.25 1.74 21.67
C ILE A 260 -6.21 0.25 21.40
N GLN A 261 -6.25 -0.61 22.41
CA GLN A 261 -6.32 -2.06 22.20
C GLN A 261 -7.56 -2.47 21.39
N THR A 262 -8.71 -1.84 21.68
CA THR A 262 -9.95 -2.06 20.92
C THR A 262 -9.80 -1.58 19.48
N LEU A 263 -9.21 -0.40 19.27
CA LEU A 263 -8.95 0.16 17.95
C LEU A 263 -7.96 -0.70 17.16
N VAL A 264 -6.88 -1.18 17.78
CA VAL A 264 -5.90 -2.09 17.17
C VAL A 264 -6.58 -3.36 16.70
N LEU A 265 -7.44 -3.97 17.52
CA LEU A 265 -8.19 -5.15 17.12
C LEU A 265 -9.12 -4.87 15.93
N ILE A 266 -9.81 -3.73 15.93
CA ILE A 266 -10.64 -3.29 14.79
C ILE A 266 -9.78 -3.17 13.53
N LEU A 267 -8.67 -2.45 13.59
CA LEU A 267 -7.79 -2.17 12.44
C LEU A 267 -7.17 -3.46 11.88
N LEU A 268 -6.78 -4.39 12.74
CA LEU A 268 -6.20 -5.68 12.33
C LEU A 268 -7.22 -6.60 11.64
N THR A 269 -8.51 -6.50 11.96
CA THR A 269 -9.51 -7.49 11.51
C THR A 269 -10.53 -6.95 10.50
N CYS A 270 -10.69 -5.62 10.40
CA CYS A 270 -11.73 -5.02 9.56
C CYS A 270 -11.60 -5.31 8.06
N LYS A 271 -10.39 -5.64 7.57
CA LYS A 271 -10.14 -5.86 6.14
C LYS A 271 -10.22 -7.32 5.70
N ILE A 272 -10.42 -8.28 6.62
CA ILE A 272 -10.54 -9.71 6.29
C ILE A 272 -11.70 -9.94 5.30
N GLY A 273 -12.81 -9.21 5.45
CA GLY A 273 -13.96 -9.37 4.57
C GLY A 273 -13.75 -8.91 3.13
N PHE A 274 -12.66 -8.19 2.84
CA PHE A 274 -12.36 -7.66 1.51
C PHE A 274 -11.11 -8.29 0.89
N SER A 275 -10.42 -9.19 1.60
CA SER A 275 -9.07 -9.64 1.23
C SER A 275 -9.04 -10.34 -0.13
N SER A 276 -9.99 -11.25 -0.38
CA SER A 276 -10.10 -11.95 -1.67
C SER A 276 -10.34 -10.95 -2.81
N THR A 277 -11.26 -10.00 -2.62
CA THR A 277 -11.57 -8.97 -3.62
C THR A 277 -10.39 -8.04 -3.90
N ASP A 278 -9.72 -7.55 -2.85
CA ASP A 278 -8.65 -6.56 -3.01
C ASP A 278 -7.33 -7.18 -3.50
N SER A 279 -7.08 -8.46 -3.22
CA SER A 279 -5.77 -9.11 -3.46
C SER A 279 -5.79 -10.13 -4.59
N VAL A 280 -6.90 -10.84 -4.80
CA VAL A 280 -6.99 -11.97 -5.73
C VAL A 280 -7.69 -11.58 -7.04
N MET A 281 -8.71 -10.72 -6.99
CA MET A 281 -9.53 -10.34 -8.15
C MET A 281 -8.69 -9.91 -9.37
N THR A 282 -7.74 -8.99 -9.20
CA THR A 282 -6.94 -8.46 -10.31
C THR A 282 -6.09 -9.55 -10.97
N LEU A 283 -5.52 -10.47 -10.18
CA LEU A 283 -4.76 -11.61 -10.70
C LEU A 283 -5.66 -12.57 -11.46
N LYS A 284 -6.88 -12.79 -10.98
CA LYS A 284 -7.89 -13.63 -11.66
C LYS A 284 -8.38 -13.03 -12.97
N LEU A 285 -8.49 -11.70 -13.07
CA LEU A 285 -8.80 -11.04 -14.34
C LEU A 285 -7.67 -11.22 -15.36
N VAL A 286 -6.41 -11.19 -14.92
CA VAL A 286 -5.26 -11.51 -15.78
C VAL A 286 -5.28 -12.97 -16.21
N GLU A 287 -5.54 -13.90 -15.28
CA GLU A 287 -5.70 -15.33 -15.58
C GLU A 287 -6.86 -15.60 -16.56
N ALA A 288 -7.93 -14.80 -16.50
CA ALA A 288 -9.07 -14.83 -17.42
C ALA A 288 -8.80 -14.18 -18.79
N GLY A 289 -7.58 -13.69 -19.04
CA GLY A 289 -7.16 -13.17 -20.35
C GLY A 289 -7.15 -11.64 -20.50
N VAL A 290 -7.42 -10.88 -19.43
CA VAL A 290 -7.32 -9.41 -19.47
C VAL A 290 -5.84 -9.00 -19.42
N PRO A 291 -5.32 -8.25 -20.41
CA PRO A 291 -3.92 -7.85 -20.38
C PRO A 291 -3.61 -6.94 -19.18
N LYS A 292 -2.50 -7.23 -18.49
CA LYS A 292 -2.05 -6.54 -17.26
C LYS A 292 -1.89 -5.02 -17.45
N GLU A 293 -1.42 -4.58 -18.61
CA GLU A 293 -1.29 -3.17 -18.96
C GLU A 293 -2.65 -2.47 -19.02
N ARG A 294 -3.71 -3.15 -19.45
CA ARG A 294 -5.05 -2.57 -19.52
C ARG A 294 -5.61 -2.33 -18.13
N LEU A 295 -5.40 -3.27 -17.21
CA LEU A 295 -5.75 -3.12 -15.80
C LEU A 295 -4.98 -1.94 -15.16
N GLY A 296 -3.70 -1.79 -15.47
CA GLY A 296 -2.91 -0.63 -15.04
C GLY A 296 -3.47 0.69 -15.58
N LEU A 297 -3.79 0.76 -16.87
CA LEU A 297 -4.33 1.97 -17.52
C LEU A 297 -5.72 2.37 -17.01
N MET A 298 -6.51 1.42 -16.50
CA MET A 298 -7.80 1.73 -15.87
C MET A 298 -7.64 2.59 -14.61
N ALA A 299 -6.47 2.63 -14.00
CA ALA A 299 -6.18 3.58 -12.94
C ALA A 299 -6.19 5.03 -13.43
N ILE A 300 -5.85 5.30 -14.71
CA ILE A 300 -5.69 6.67 -15.24
C ILE A 300 -7.00 7.47 -15.19
N PRO A 301 -8.14 6.98 -15.75
CA PRO A 301 -9.43 7.66 -15.61
C PRO A 301 -9.89 7.83 -14.17
N LEU A 302 -9.37 7.00 -13.25
CA LEU A 302 -9.72 7.05 -11.83
C LEU A 302 -8.89 8.08 -11.07
N ILE A 303 -7.72 8.54 -11.56
CA ILE A 303 -6.88 9.52 -10.84
C ILE A 303 -7.65 10.80 -10.46
N PRO A 304 -8.40 11.46 -11.36
CA PRO A 304 -9.16 12.66 -10.98
C PRO A 304 -10.17 12.36 -9.87
N VAL A 305 -10.81 11.19 -9.93
CA VAL A 305 -11.75 10.71 -8.91
C VAL A 305 -11.02 10.48 -7.59
N GLN A 306 -9.85 9.84 -7.61
CA GLN A 306 -9.02 9.57 -6.43
C GLN A 306 -8.48 10.85 -5.77
N LEU A 307 -8.19 11.90 -6.53
CA LEU A 307 -7.76 13.19 -6.00
C LEU A 307 -8.93 14.03 -5.45
N ALA A 308 -10.09 13.97 -6.11
CA ALA A 308 -11.27 14.73 -5.71
C ALA A 308 -12.03 14.11 -4.53
N LEU A 309 -12.14 12.77 -4.48
CA LEU A 309 -12.92 12.05 -3.47
C LEU A 309 -12.49 12.39 -2.03
N PRO A 310 -11.20 12.38 -1.67
CA PRO A 310 -10.77 12.73 -0.32
C PRO A 310 -11.20 14.14 0.10
N LEU A 311 -11.17 15.11 -0.83
CA LEU A 311 -11.59 16.49 -0.55
C LEU A 311 -13.09 16.60 -0.28
N VAL A 312 -13.90 15.80 -0.98
CA VAL A 312 -15.34 15.75 -0.77
C VAL A 312 -15.66 15.02 0.53
N ILE A 313 -15.08 13.84 0.74
CA ILE A 313 -15.32 12.99 1.92
C ILE A 313 -14.86 13.70 3.19
N ALA A 314 -13.75 14.43 3.14
CA ALA A 314 -13.21 15.19 4.27
C ALA A 314 -14.25 16.12 4.91
N LYS A 315 -15.13 16.75 4.11
CA LYS A 315 -16.19 17.63 4.60
C LYS A 315 -17.21 16.92 5.49
N TYR A 316 -17.37 15.62 5.30
CA TYR A 316 -18.31 14.80 6.06
C TYR A 316 -17.62 14.05 7.22
N THR A 317 -16.29 13.98 7.23
CA THR A 317 -15.51 13.34 8.31
C THR A 317 -15.00 14.33 9.37
N THR A 318 -15.19 15.65 9.19
CA THR A 318 -14.77 16.68 10.16
C THR A 318 -15.66 16.80 11.41
N GLY A 319 -16.66 15.92 11.55
CA GLY A 319 -17.58 15.90 12.69
C GLY A 319 -17.09 15.12 13.91
N PRO A 320 -17.93 15.00 14.96
CA PRO A 320 -17.61 14.24 16.17
C PRO A 320 -17.46 12.74 15.90
N ARG A 321 -18.09 12.21 14.83
CA ARG A 321 -18.19 10.78 14.51
C ARG A 321 -17.69 10.44 13.09
N PRO A 322 -16.39 10.58 12.80
CA PRO A 322 -15.82 10.27 11.46
C PRO A 322 -16.05 8.81 10.98
N LEU A 323 -15.92 7.81 11.85
CA LEU A 323 -16.13 6.39 11.55
C LEU A 323 -17.59 5.99 11.25
N ASP A 324 -18.58 6.89 11.36
CA ASP A 324 -19.93 6.59 10.87
C ASP A 324 -19.92 6.37 9.34
N ILE A 325 -19.10 7.13 8.60
CA ILE A 325 -18.89 6.92 7.16
C ILE A 325 -18.17 5.60 6.90
N PHE A 326 -17.15 5.28 7.71
CA PHE A 326 -16.46 3.99 7.67
C PHE A 326 -17.44 2.82 7.80
N LEU A 327 -18.35 2.86 8.79
CA LEU A 327 -19.37 1.82 8.99
C LEU A 327 -20.39 1.74 7.85
N LYS A 328 -20.77 2.88 7.25
CA LYS A 328 -21.69 2.92 6.11
C LYS A 328 -21.05 2.35 4.83
N ALA A 329 -19.74 2.51 4.64
CA ALA A 329 -19.04 2.03 3.45
C ALA A 329 -18.82 0.50 3.43
N ILE A 330 -18.65 -0.13 4.60
CA ILE A 330 -18.39 -1.58 4.72
C ILE A 330 -19.40 -2.47 3.97
N PRO A 331 -20.73 -2.36 4.15
CA PRO A 331 -21.67 -3.26 3.48
C PRO A 331 -21.58 -3.15 1.96
N TYR A 332 -21.41 -1.95 1.41
CA TYR A 332 -21.22 -1.77 -0.03
C TYR A 332 -19.92 -2.41 -0.53
N ARG A 333 -18.84 -2.30 0.25
CA ARG A 333 -17.56 -2.93 -0.07
C ARG A 333 -17.62 -4.46 0.01
N LEU A 334 -18.40 -5.03 0.94
CA LEU A 334 -18.63 -6.48 1.02
C LEU A 334 -19.46 -6.97 -0.18
N LEU A 335 -20.53 -6.24 -0.53
CA LEU A 335 -21.36 -6.56 -1.69
C LEU A 335 -20.59 -6.47 -3.01
N PHE A 336 -19.65 -5.52 -3.10
CA PHE A 336 -18.75 -5.44 -4.25
C PHE A 336 -17.93 -6.71 -4.46
N GLY A 337 -17.63 -7.49 -3.41
CA GLY A 337 -16.95 -8.77 -3.57
C GLY A 337 -17.71 -9.75 -4.47
N PHE A 338 -19.04 -9.78 -4.39
CA PHE A 338 -19.86 -10.59 -5.31
C PHE A 338 -19.89 -10.03 -6.72
N VAL A 339 -19.86 -8.70 -6.88
CA VAL A 339 -19.75 -8.04 -8.20
C VAL A 339 -18.40 -8.37 -8.84
N ALA A 340 -17.32 -8.36 -8.05
CA ALA A 340 -15.98 -8.74 -8.48
C ALA A 340 -15.92 -10.22 -8.91
N ALA A 341 -16.52 -11.12 -8.12
CA ALA A 341 -16.63 -12.53 -8.49
C ALA A 341 -17.41 -12.72 -9.79
N PHE A 342 -18.57 -12.06 -9.92
CA PHE A 342 -19.35 -12.09 -11.16
C PHE A 342 -18.57 -11.55 -12.36
N LEU A 343 -17.82 -10.47 -12.17
CA LEU A 343 -16.97 -9.89 -13.21
C LEU A 343 -15.95 -10.93 -13.70
N VAL A 344 -15.19 -11.54 -12.80
CA VAL A 344 -14.20 -12.59 -13.14
C VAL A 344 -14.86 -13.76 -13.86
N TRP A 345 -16.05 -14.17 -13.44
CA TRP A 345 -16.78 -15.29 -14.07
C TRP A 345 -17.23 -14.97 -15.50
N VAL A 346 -17.67 -13.75 -15.76
CA VAL A 346 -18.18 -13.35 -17.09
C VAL A 346 -17.04 -12.93 -18.04
N THR A 347 -15.85 -12.60 -17.51
CA THR A 347 -14.69 -12.14 -18.30
C THR A 347 -14.33 -13.09 -19.46
N PRO A 348 -14.17 -14.41 -19.29
CA PRO A 348 -13.80 -15.30 -20.40
C PRO A 348 -14.83 -15.34 -21.53
N VAL A 349 -16.11 -15.09 -21.22
CA VAL A 349 -17.20 -15.06 -22.21
C VAL A 349 -17.19 -13.74 -22.99
N LEU A 350 -16.93 -12.62 -22.30
CA LEU A 350 -16.91 -11.29 -22.92
C LEU A 350 -15.57 -10.96 -23.58
N VAL A 351 -14.49 -11.64 -23.18
CA VAL A 351 -13.12 -11.42 -23.66
C VAL A 351 -12.50 -12.77 -24.07
N PRO A 352 -12.97 -13.39 -25.17
CA PRO A 352 -12.40 -14.65 -25.64
C PRO A 352 -10.98 -14.49 -26.21
N ASP A 353 -10.67 -13.33 -26.82
CA ASP A 353 -9.34 -12.96 -27.31
C ASP A 353 -8.92 -11.57 -26.81
N GLY A 354 -8.40 -11.48 -25.58
CA GLY A 354 -7.93 -10.23 -24.98
C GLY A 354 -6.75 -9.55 -25.71
N SER A 355 -6.13 -10.26 -26.65
CA SER A 355 -4.99 -9.81 -27.45
C SER A 355 -5.36 -8.79 -28.54
N GLN A 356 -6.58 -8.84 -29.09
CA GLN A 356 -7.06 -7.90 -30.11
C GLN A 356 -7.71 -6.63 -29.52
N GLY A 357 -7.79 -6.56 -28.18
CA GLY A 357 -8.39 -5.44 -27.46
C GLY A 357 -9.64 -5.82 -26.69
N LEU A 358 -9.93 -5.07 -25.63
CA LEU A 358 -11.10 -5.28 -24.80
C LEU A 358 -12.34 -4.62 -25.44
N PRO A 359 -13.51 -5.27 -25.45
CA PRO A 359 -14.74 -4.63 -25.92
C PRO A 359 -15.03 -3.35 -25.15
N PHE A 360 -15.43 -2.27 -25.85
CA PHE A 360 -15.66 -0.96 -25.24
C PHE A 360 -16.65 -1.03 -24.06
N LEU A 361 -17.78 -1.73 -24.24
CA LEU A 361 -18.79 -1.91 -23.20
C LEU A 361 -18.24 -2.62 -21.95
N TYR A 362 -17.37 -3.60 -22.13
CA TYR A 362 -16.70 -4.29 -21.03
C TYR A 362 -15.76 -3.35 -20.28
N VAL A 363 -14.98 -2.54 -20.99
CA VAL A 363 -14.09 -1.53 -20.37
C VAL A 363 -14.89 -0.50 -19.58
N VAL A 364 -15.99 0.03 -20.15
CA VAL A 364 -16.87 0.99 -19.46
C VAL A 364 -17.46 0.38 -18.20
N PHE A 365 -18.01 -0.84 -18.30
CA PHE A 365 -18.57 -1.56 -17.15
C PHE A 365 -17.53 -1.76 -16.04
N LEU A 366 -16.32 -2.18 -16.43
CA LEU A 366 -15.24 -2.44 -15.50
C LEU A 366 -14.73 -1.15 -14.85
N VAL A 367 -14.58 -0.04 -15.59
CA VAL A 367 -14.24 1.29 -15.04
C VAL A 367 -15.29 1.76 -14.04
N ILE A 368 -16.58 1.57 -14.31
CA ILE A 368 -17.66 1.90 -13.37
C ILE A 368 -17.53 1.05 -12.10
N CYS A 369 -17.31 -0.26 -12.23
CA CYS A 369 -17.12 -1.14 -11.09
C CYS A 369 -15.93 -0.71 -10.22
N TYR A 370 -14.77 -0.47 -10.83
CA TYR A 370 -13.60 0.03 -10.11
C TYR A 370 -13.84 1.41 -9.48
N ALA A 371 -14.54 2.33 -10.15
CA ALA A 371 -14.88 3.63 -9.57
C ALA A 371 -15.74 3.48 -8.30
N LEU A 372 -16.76 2.62 -8.32
CA LEU A 372 -17.60 2.33 -7.16
C LEU A 372 -16.80 1.68 -6.01
N HIS A 373 -15.92 0.73 -6.33
CA HIS A 373 -14.98 0.15 -5.36
C HIS A 373 -14.09 1.21 -4.72
N GLN A 374 -13.47 2.08 -5.53
CA GLN A 374 -12.60 3.15 -5.06
C GLN A 374 -13.34 4.11 -4.12
N VAL A 375 -14.58 4.51 -4.43
CA VAL A 375 -15.40 5.33 -3.51
C VAL A 375 -15.50 4.70 -2.13
N CYS A 376 -15.77 3.39 -2.06
CA CYS A 376 -15.85 2.67 -0.78
C CYS A 376 -14.50 2.63 -0.04
N VAL A 377 -13.41 2.37 -0.77
CA VAL A 377 -12.05 2.35 -0.20
C VAL A 377 -11.67 3.72 0.38
N TYR A 378 -11.88 4.80 -0.37
CA TYR A 378 -11.56 6.16 0.06
C TYR A 378 -12.44 6.64 1.21
N CYS A 379 -13.73 6.31 1.21
CA CYS A 379 -14.63 6.58 2.34
C CYS A 379 -14.07 5.97 3.63
N MET A 380 -13.61 4.72 3.58
CA MET A 380 -13.03 4.05 4.74
C MET A 380 -11.69 4.68 5.16
N PHE A 381 -10.78 4.90 4.20
CA PHE A 381 -9.45 5.44 4.46
C PHE A 381 -9.50 6.84 5.09
N VAL A 382 -10.23 7.77 4.48
CA VAL A 382 -10.34 9.16 4.95
C VAL A 382 -11.01 9.22 6.33
N SER A 383 -12.02 8.38 6.58
CA SER A 383 -12.69 8.30 7.88
C SER A 383 -11.76 7.83 9.00
N ILE A 384 -10.93 6.81 8.74
CA ILE A 384 -9.93 6.35 9.71
C ILE A 384 -8.88 7.44 9.96
N MET A 385 -8.35 8.06 8.90
CA MET A 385 -7.32 9.10 9.04
C MET A 385 -7.84 10.31 9.81
N ALA A 386 -9.08 10.74 9.55
CA ALA A 386 -9.74 11.80 10.31
C ALA A 386 -9.89 11.42 11.79
N PHE A 387 -10.24 10.16 12.08
CA PHE A 387 -10.32 9.66 13.45
C PHE A 387 -8.94 9.65 14.14
N PHE A 388 -7.89 9.18 13.47
CA PHE A 388 -6.52 9.16 13.99
C PHE A 388 -6.03 10.57 14.34
N ALA A 389 -6.25 11.53 13.45
CA ALA A 389 -5.90 12.93 13.67
C ALA A 389 -6.63 13.52 14.89
N LYS A 390 -7.88 13.10 15.14
CA LYS A 390 -8.66 13.54 16.31
C LYS A 390 -8.12 12.95 17.62
N ILE A 391 -7.87 11.63 17.68
CA ILE A 391 -7.55 10.96 18.94
C ILE A 391 -6.08 11.13 19.38
N SER A 392 -5.17 11.33 18.43
CA SER A 392 -3.72 11.33 18.70
C SER A 392 -3.34 12.39 19.73
N ASP A 393 -2.58 11.98 20.75
CA ASP A 393 -2.05 12.88 21.78
C ASP A 393 -0.96 13.77 21.19
N SER A 394 -1.12 15.09 21.26
CA SER A 394 -0.17 16.05 20.69
C SER A 394 1.22 15.98 21.34
N SER A 395 1.34 15.47 22.57
CA SER A 395 2.62 15.29 23.26
C SER A 395 3.47 14.15 22.67
N VAL A 396 2.83 13.15 22.06
CA VAL A 396 3.46 11.97 21.46
C VAL A 396 2.93 11.68 20.05
N GLY A 397 2.47 12.73 19.35
CA GLY A 397 1.66 12.59 18.13
C GLY A 397 2.35 11.83 17.01
N GLY A 398 3.67 12.00 16.86
CA GLY A 398 4.46 11.24 15.87
C GLY A 398 4.43 9.73 16.13
N THR A 399 4.81 9.29 17.34
CA THR A 399 4.77 7.86 17.72
C THR A 399 3.36 7.28 17.64
N TYR A 400 2.34 8.06 18.05
CA TYR A 400 0.95 7.65 18.02
C TYR A 400 0.44 7.40 16.60
N MET A 401 0.67 8.37 15.69
CA MET A 401 0.27 8.23 14.28
C MET A 401 1.03 7.10 13.58
N THR A 402 2.32 6.96 13.84
CA THR A 402 3.13 5.86 13.28
C THR A 402 2.58 4.51 13.75
N LEU A 403 2.22 4.35 15.02
CA LEU A 403 1.59 3.13 15.54
C LEU A 403 0.30 2.81 14.78
N LEU A 404 -0.63 3.76 14.69
CA LEU A 404 -1.93 3.51 14.07
C LEU A 404 -1.82 3.21 12.57
N ASN A 405 -0.93 3.91 11.85
CA ASN A 405 -0.67 3.64 10.43
C ASN A 405 -0.04 2.26 10.23
N THR A 406 0.93 1.90 11.08
CA THR A 406 1.60 0.58 11.04
C THR A 406 0.59 -0.55 11.26
N VAL A 407 -0.29 -0.43 12.25
CA VAL A 407 -1.34 -1.41 12.53
C VAL A 407 -2.36 -1.48 11.39
N THR A 408 -2.70 -0.35 10.77
CA THR A 408 -3.64 -0.29 9.62
C THR A 408 -3.08 -0.96 8.37
N ASN A 409 -1.76 -0.83 8.14
CA ASN A 409 -1.05 -1.52 7.07
C ASN A 409 -0.99 -3.02 7.35
N LEU A 410 -0.63 -3.41 8.58
CA LEU A 410 -0.58 -4.81 8.98
C LEU A 410 -1.94 -5.48 8.78
N GLY A 411 -3.02 -4.83 9.23
CA GLY A 411 -4.40 -5.28 9.07
C GLY A 411 -4.86 -5.41 7.61
N GLY A 412 -4.15 -4.84 6.65
CA GLY A 412 -4.37 -5.08 5.21
C GLY A 412 -3.48 -6.19 4.64
N ASN A 413 -2.21 -6.24 5.06
CA ASN A 413 -1.22 -7.15 4.49
C ASN A 413 -1.44 -8.61 4.91
N TRP A 414 -1.73 -8.87 6.19
CA TRP A 414 -1.89 -10.26 6.65
C TRP A 414 -3.14 -10.95 6.06
N PRO A 415 -4.32 -10.29 5.91
CA PRO A 415 -5.45 -10.93 5.25
C PRO A 415 -5.20 -11.11 3.74
N ALA A 416 -4.53 -10.15 3.09
CA ALA A 416 -4.15 -10.24 1.68
C ALA A 416 -3.23 -11.45 1.42
N MET A 417 -2.23 -11.65 2.28
CA MET A 417 -1.34 -12.80 2.21
C MET A 417 -2.11 -14.12 2.37
N LEU A 418 -2.97 -14.22 3.38
CA LEU A 418 -3.77 -15.44 3.59
C LEU A 418 -4.73 -15.69 2.42
N ALA A 419 -5.32 -14.64 1.88
CA ALA A 419 -6.19 -14.75 0.71
C ALA A 419 -5.47 -15.42 -0.45
N LEU A 420 -4.32 -14.87 -0.85
CA LEU A 420 -3.46 -15.44 -1.89
C LEU A 420 -3.05 -16.89 -1.57
N TYR A 421 -2.66 -17.17 -0.32
CA TYR A 421 -2.22 -18.50 0.08
C TYR A 421 -3.33 -19.57 -0.04
N PHE A 422 -4.58 -19.22 0.26
CA PHE A 422 -5.70 -20.17 0.27
C PHE A 422 -6.39 -20.36 -1.08
N VAL A 423 -6.09 -19.57 -2.12
CA VAL A 423 -6.66 -19.77 -3.46
C VAL A 423 -6.37 -21.17 -3.99
N ASP A 424 -5.09 -21.58 -4.02
CA ASP A 424 -4.70 -22.87 -4.59
C ASP A 424 -5.26 -24.08 -3.80
N PRO A 425 -5.17 -24.13 -2.46
CA PRO A 425 -5.76 -25.22 -1.67
C PRO A 425 -7.29 -25.34 -1.78
N LEU A 426 -8.00 -24.24 -2.04
CA LEU A 426 -9.45 -24.22 -2.22
C LEU A 426 -9.87 -24.52 -3.66
N THR A 427 -8.95 -24.50 -4.61
CA THR A 427 -9.25 -24.73 -6.03
C THR A 427 -9.40 -26.22 -6.32
N TRP A 428 -10.53 -26.60 -6.93
CA TRP A 428 -10.80 -27.97 -7.37
C TRP A 428 -10.60 -28.11 -8.87
N LYS A 429 -9.74 -29.07 -9.25
CA LYS A 429 -9.44 -29.40 -10.65
C LYS A 429 -9.80 -30.86 -10.93
N GLN A 430 -10.10 -31.16 -12.19
CA GLN A 430 -10.37 -32.53 -12.63
C GLN A 430 -9.71 -32.77 -13.99
N CYS A 431 -9.18 -33.98 -14.19
CA CYS A 431 -8.67 -34.40 -15.49
C CYS A 431 -9.83 -34.69 -16.45
N MET A 432 -9.86 -34.02 -17.61
CA MET A 432 -10.86 -34.26 -18.66
C MET A 432 -10.20 -34.68 -19.96
N GLY A 433 -10.78 -35.67 -20.67
CA GLY A 433 -10.39 -36.05 -22.03
C GLY A 433 -9.23 -37.04 -22.16
N GLY A 434 -8.80 -37.69 -21.07
CA GLY A 434 -7.78 -38.75 -21.13
C GLY A 434 -8.32 -40.08 -21.65
N ALA A 435 -7.44 -40.90 -22.24
CA ALA A 435 -7.74 -42.29 -22.57
C ALA A 435 -7.83 -43.11 -21.27
N GLU A 436 -8.97 -43.79 -21.08
CA GLU A 436 -9.46 -44.38 -19.81
C GLU A 436 -10.02 -43.34 -18.82
N SER A 437 -11.07 -43.71 -18.09
CA SER A 437 -11.76 -42.89 -17.09
C SER A 437 -10.87 -42.63 -15.87
N LEU A 438 -9.77 -41.90 -16.07
CA LEU A 438 -8.85 -41.52 -15.02
C LEU A 438 -9.44 -40.34 -14.25
N ASP A 439 -10.24 -40.65 -13.23
CA ASP A 439 -10.78 -39.65 -12.32
C ASP A 439 -9.71 -39.26 -11.30
N ASN A 440 -8.95 -38.20 -11.60
CA ASN A 440 -7.98 -37.62 -10.67
C ASN A 440 -8.19 -36.11 -10.53
N THR A 441 -7.72 -35.56 -9.40
CA THR A 441 -8.00 -34.18 -9.00
C THR A 441 -6.94 -33.16 -9.42
N CYS A 442 -5.94 -33.57 -10.22
CA CYS A 442 -4.83 -32.72 -10.68
C CYS A 442 -4.19 -31.85 -9.56
N ARG A 443 -4.15 -32.35 -8.33
CA ARG A 443 -3.81 -31.57 -7.13
C ARG A 443 -2.31 -31.33 -7.02
N ASN A 444 -1.53 -32.37 -7.33
CA ASN A 444 -0.06 -32.36 -7.25
C ASN A 444 0.56 -32.49 -8.65
N SER A 445 1.86 -32.18 -8.78
CA SER A 445 2.60 -32.29 -10.05
C SER A 445 2.47 -33.68 -10.68
N VAL A 446 2.53 -34.73 -9.86
CA VAL A 446 2.38 -36.13 -10.30
C VAL A 446 1.01 -36.40 -10.92
N GLU A 447 -0.08 -35.91 -10.32
CA GLU A 447 -1.44 -36.10 -10.86
C GLU A 447 -1.64 -35.34 -12.16
N LYS A 448 -1.03 -34.15 -12.28
CA LYS A 448 -1.05 -33.35 -13.51
C LYS A 448 -0.28 -34.04 -14.63
N GLU A 449 0.94 -34.51 -14.37
CA GLU A 449 1.74 -35.26 -15.34
C GLU A 449 1.04 -36.56 -15.77
N LEU A 450 0.39 -37.25 -14.83
CA LEU A 450 -0.40 -38.44 -15.13
C LEU A 450 -1.60 -38.12 -16.05
N CYS A 451 -2.32 -37.03 -15.77
CA CYS A 451 -3.43 -36.58 -16.61
C CYS A 451 -2.95 -36.25 -18.04
N VAL A 452 -1.86 -35.50 -18.16
CA VAL A 452 -1.29 -35.09 -19.46
C VAL A 452 -0.72 -36.27 -20.22
N SER A 453 -0.03 -37.21 -19.56
CA SER A 453 0.55 -38.40 -20.19
C SER A 453 -0.50 -39.34 -20.79
N LYS A 454 -1.73 -39.31 -20.25
CA LYS A 454 -2.90 -40.04 -20.77
C LYS A 454 -3.72 -39.24 -21.79
N GLY A 455 -3.22 -38.08 -22.25
CA GLY A 455 -3.89 -37.23 -23.23
C GLY A 455 -4.99 -36.33 -22.67
N GLY A 456 -5.18 -36.30 -21.35
CA GLY A 456 -6.15 -35.44 -20.68
C GLY A 456 -5.61 -34.03 -20.41
N LYS A 457 -6.53 -33.11 -20.10
CA LYS A 457 -6.22 -31.75 -19.64
C LYS A 457 -6.82 -31.53 -18.25
N CYS A 458 -6.04 -30.94 -17.36
CA CYS A 458 -6.52 -30.53 -16.04
C CYS A 458 -7.36 -29.26 -16.16
N VAL A 459 -8.66 -29.39 -15.99
CA VAL A 459 -9.62 -28.28 -16.06
C VAL A 459 -10.04 -27.89 -14.64
N THR A 460 -10.08 -26.59 -14.35
CA THR A 460 -10.61 -26.08 -13.08
C THR A 460 -12.13 -26.18 -13.09
N VAL A 461 -12.70 -26.94 -12.16
CA VAL A 461 -14.16 -27.11 -12.02
C VAL A 461 -14.73 -26.08 -11.07
N LEU A 462 -14.03 -25.83 -9.96
CA LEU A 462 -14.40 -24.82 -8.98
C LEU A 462 -13.15 -24.05 -8.54
N ASP A 463 -13.11 -22.76 -8.86
CA ASP A 463 -12.00 -21.90 -8.49
C ASP A 463 -12.09 -21.49 -7.02
N GLY A 464 -10.96 -21.61 -6.30
CA GLY A 464 -10.87 -21.25 -4.89
C GLY A 464 -11.25 -19.80 -4.60
N PHE A 465 -11.06 -18.90 -5.56
CA PHE A 465 -11.45 -17.49 -5.46
C PHE A 465 -12.95 -17.28 -5.16
N TYR A 466 -13.84 -18.10 -5.75
CA TYR A 466 -15.27 -17.98 -5.52
C TYR A 466 -15.65 -18.45 -4.11
N ILE A 467 -15.08 -19.56 -3.65
CA ILE A 467 -15.27 -20.08 -2.30
C ILE A 467 -14.76 -19.05 -1.28
N GLU A 468 -13.56 -18.53 -1.52
CA GLU A 468 -12.92 -17.57 -0.65
C GLU A 468 -13.71 -16.24 -0.59
N THR A 469 -14.25 -15.76 -1.70
CA THR A 469 -15.11 -14.57 -1.74
C THR A 469 -16.33 -14.75 -0.82
N VAL A 470 -16.97 -15.92 -0.84
CA VAL A 470 -18.11 -16.22 0.06
C VAL A 470 -17.66 -16.26 1.53
N ILE A 471 -16.54 -16.92 1.82
CA ILE A 471 -15.98 -16.99 3.19
C ILE A 471 -15.65 -15.58 3.71
N CYS A 472 -14.94 -14.77 2.93
CA CYS A 472 -14.63 -13.38 3.25
C CYS A 472 -15.91 -12.57 3.48
N ALA A 473 -16.92 -12.69 2.63
CA ALA A 473 -18.18 -11.99 2.80
C ALA A 473 -18.88 -12.38 4.12
N VAL A 474 -18.96 -13.68 4.44
CA VAL A 474 -19.57 -14.17 5.70
C VAL A 474 -18.81 -13.64 6.92
N ILE A 475 -17.48 -13.72 6.90
CA ILE A 475 -16.64 -13.15 7.97
C ILE A 475 -16.86 -11.65 8.07
N GLY A 476 -16.90 -10.93 6.95
CA GLY A 476 -17.07 -9.48 6.90
C GLY A 476 -18.43 -9.00 7.43
N PHE A 477 -19.53 -9.66 7.06
CA PHE A 477 -20.86 -9.33 7.57
C PHE A 477 -20.98 -9.66 9.06
N SER A 478 -20.43 -10.78 9.50
CA SER A 478 -20.35 -11.14 10.93
C SER A 478 -19.52 -10.12 11.71
N TRP A 479 -18.38 -9.72 11.14
CA TRP A 479 -17.51 -8.69 11.69
C TRP A 479 -18.22 -7.35 11.78
N LEU A 480 -19.05 -6.98 10.80
CA LEU A 480 -19.79 -5.70 10.81
C LEU A 480 -20.72 -5.58 12.03
N VAL A 481 -21.37 -6.68 12.45
CA VAL A 481 -22.25 -6.69 13.63
C VAL A 481 -21.46 -6.40 14.91
N TRP A 482 -20.31 -7.05 15.08
CA TRP A 482 -19.41 -6.85 16.21
C TRP A 482 -18.71 -5.48 16.15
N GLY A 483 -18.13 -5.16 15.00
CA GLY A 483 -17.35 -3.97 14.69
C GLY A 483 -18.17 -2.70 14.84
N ARG A 484 -19.45 -2.71 14.43
CA ARG A 484 -20.38 -1.58 14.65
C ARG A 484 -20.50 -1.21 16.13
N LYS A 485 -20.66 -2.21 17.02
CA LYS A 485 -20.75 -1.96 18.47
C LYS A 485 -19.46 -1.38 19.01
N LYS A 486 -18.30 -1.94 18.62
CA LYS A 486 -16.99 -1.49 19.10
C LYS A 486 -16.58 -0.13 18.54
N ILE A 487 -16.88 0.16 17.27
CA ILE A 487 -16.63 1.46 16.64
C ILE A 487 -17.47 2.54 17.30
N ASN A 488 -18.78 2.30 17.51
CA ASN A 488 -19.63 3.24 18.22
C ASN A 488 -19.13 3.53 19.65
N TYR A 489 -18.66 2.48 20.35
CA TYR A 489 -18.04 2.64 21.67
C TYR A 489 -16.81 3.54 21.59
N VAL A 490 -15.81 3.23 20.77
CA VAL A 490 -14.57 4.04 20.72
C VAL A 490 -14.83 5.48 20.28
N GLN A 491 -15.78 5.72 19.38
CA GLN A 491 -16.10 7.10 18.97
C GLN A 491 -16.86 7.91 20.02
N SER A 492 -17.57 7.25 20.94
CA SER A 492 -18.28 7.91 22.04
C SER A 492 -17.37 8.33 23.19
N LEU A 493 -16.12 7.87 23.21
CA LEU A 493 -15.18 8.19 24.29
C LEU A 493 -14.69 9.64 24.19
N ASP A 494 -14.62 10.30 25.34
CA ASP A 494 -14.03 11.63 25.47
C ASP A 494 -12.55 11.63 25.09
N ASP A 495 -12.05 12.78 24.63
CA ASP A 495 -10.66 12.98 24.19
C ASP A 495 -9.64 12.57 25.26
N TYR A 496 -10.01 12.66 26.56
CA TYR A 496 -9.18 12.26 27.68
C TYR A 496 -8.86 10.75 27.73
N ALA A 497 -9.74 9.91 27.18
CA ALA A 497 -9.52 8.46 27.12
C ALA A 497 -8.34 8.07 26.22
N TRP A 498 -7.87 9.00 25.38
CA TRP A 498 -6.85 8.79 24.36
C TRP A 498 -5.49 9.42 24.70
N LYS A 499 -5.39 10.17 25.82
CA LYS A 499 -4.17 10.89 26.23
C LYS A 499 -3.38 10.11 27.28
N LEU A 500 -2.05 10.20 27.21
CA LEU A 500 -1.15 9.59 28.20
C LEU A 500 -1.11 10.43 29.48
N THR A 501 -1.07 11.75 29.33
CA THR A 501 -1.04 12.68 30.46
C THR A 501 -2.47 13.05 30.85
N LYS A 502 -2.94 12.39 31.91
CA LYS A 502 -4.17 12.71 32.60
C LYS A 502 -3.99 14.05 33.34
N ARG A 503 -4.35 15.19 32.74
CA ARG A 503 -4.44 16.46 33.49
C ARG A 503 -5.42 16.23 34.65
N LYS A 504 -4.91 16.29 35.90
CA LYS A 504 -5.76 16.30 37.09
C LYS A 504 -6.74 17.45 36.93
N ARG A 505 -8.03 17.12 37.00
CA ARG A 505 -9.12 18.08 36.94
C ARG A 505 -9.17 18.88 38.24
#